data_AF-A0A8X8WQQ9-F1
#
_entry.id   AF-A0A8X8WQQ9-F1
#
_cell.length_a   1.000
_cell.length_b   1.000
_cell.length_c   1.000
_cell.angle_alpha   90.00
_cell.angle_beta   90.00
_cell.angle_gamma   90.00
#
_symmetry.space_group_name_H-M   'P 1'
#
loop_
_entity.id
_entity.type
_entity.pdbx_description
1 polymer ?
#
loop_
_entity_poly.entity_id
_entity_poly.type
_entity_poly.pdbx_seq_one_letter_code
_entity_poly.pdbx_strand_id
1 'polypeptide(L)'
;MLLEEWLNKEKSFDELGNVELVTAKLPKKLKKRRHIETEDGPAGYEEYIDYLFPEETQTTYLKSLEAALKWKKQKIVSDDD
;
A
#
# COMPACT_ATOMS: atom_id res chain seq x y z
N MET A 1 10.32 14.50 -0.42
CA MET A 1 10.02 13.23 0.28
C MET A 1 11.36 12.58 0.61
N LEU A 2 11.54 11.95 1.77
CA LEU A 2 12.88 11.53 2.23
C LEU A 2 13.61 10.58 1.26
N LEU A 3 12.91 9.58 0.69
CA LEU A 3 13.53 8.65 -0.26
C LEU A 3 13.95 9.31 -1.58
N GLU A 4 13.24 10.32 -2.05
CA GLU A 4 13.61 11.08 -3.26
C GLU A 4 14.92 11.86 -3.02
N GLU A 5 15.08 12.45 -1.84
CA GLU A 5 16.31 13.16 -1.46
C GLU A 5 17.49 12.21 -1.29
N TRP A 6 17.25 11.03 -0.70
CA TRP A 6 18.27 10.00 -0.61
C TRP A 6 18.70 9.50 -2.01
N LEU A 7 17.76 9.25 -2.92
CA LEU A 7 18.07 8.90 -4.30
C LEU A 7 18.94 9.96 -4.99
N ASN A 8 18.64 11.24 -4.78
CA ASN A 8 19.42 12.34 -5.35
C ASN A 8 20.84 12.40 -4.76
N LYS A 9 20.99 12.10 -3.46
CA LYS A 9 22.32 11.96 -2.83
C LYS A 9 23.08 10.77 -3.41
N GLU A 10 22.47 9.59 -3.51
CA GLU A 10 23.13 8.41 -4.08
C GLU A 10 23.54 8.65 -5.54
N LYS A 11 22.70 9.32 -6.34
CA LYS A 11 23.05 9.73 -7.72
C LYS A 11 24.21 10.73 -7.78
N SER A 12 24.44 11.50 -6.73
CA SER A 12 25.61 12.39 -6.65
C SER A 12 26.91 11.63 -6.36
N PHE A 13 26.80 10.39 -5.87
CA PHE A 13 27.92 9.47 -5.70
C PHE A 13 27.95 8.51 -6.90
N ASP A 14 28.70 8.84 -7.96
CA ASP A 14 28.73 8.05 -9.21
C ASP A 14 28.92 6.54 -9.01
N GLU A 15 30.09 6.12 -8.52
CA GLU A 15 30.49 4.69 -8.51
C GLU A 15 30.30 4.03 -7.13
N LEU A 16 30.12 4.82 -6.07
CA LEU A 16 29.85 4.33 -4.72
C LEU A 16 28.36 4.28 -4.38
N GLY A 17 27.53 4.98 -5.15
CA GLY A 17 26.11 5.11 -4.87
C GLY A 17 25.35 3.84 -5.22
N ASN A 18 24.47 3.39 -4.32
CA ASN A 18 23.58 2.25 -4.60
C ASN A 18 22.20 2.74 -5.05
N VAL A 19 22.17 3.35 -6.23
CA VAL A 19 20.95 3.94 -6.81
C VAL A 19 19.87 2.88 -7.02
N GLU A 20 20.24 1.66 -7.39
CA GLU A 20 19.30 0.56 -7.62
C GLU A 20 18.53 0.16 -6.36
N LEU A 21 19.22 0.07 -5.22
CA LEU A 21 18.60 -0.28 -3.94
C LEU A 21 17.57 0.76 -3.49
N VAL A 22 17.89 2.05 -3.63
CA VAL A 22 16.96 3.12 -3.25
C VAL A 22 15.79 3.18 -4.24
N THR A 23 16.06 2.98 -5.53
CA THR A 23 15.02 2.96 -6.57
C THR A 23 14.01 1.84 -6.34
N ALA A 24 14.47 0.64 -5.95
CA ALA A 24 13.62 -0.50 -5.63
C ALA A 24 12.69 -0.26 -4.42
N LYS A 25 13.01 0.70 -3.55
CA LYS A 25 12.21 1.05 -2.36
C LYS A 25 11.28 2.24 -2.56
N LEU A 26 11.32 2.90 -3.72
CA LEU A 26 10.50 4.08 -3.96
C LEU A 26 9.00 3.75 -3.90
N PRO A 27 8.20 4.55 -3.17
CA PRO A 27 6.77 4.32 -3.08
C PRO A 27 6.05 4.75 -4.37
N LYS A 28 4.96 4.06 -4.68
CA LYS A 28 4.01 4.45 -5.72
C LYS A 28 3.01 5.45 -5.14
N LYS A 29 2.89 6.62 -5.78
CA LYS A 29 1.90 7.64 -5.43
C LYS A 29 0.53 7.23 -5.98
N LEU A 30 -0.46 7.14 -5.11
CA LEU A 30 -1.83 6.75 -5.42
C LEU A 30 -2.79 7.85 -4.94
N LYS A 31 -3.74 8.26 -5.78
CA LYS A 31 -4.83 9.13 -5.33
C LYS A 31 -5.95 8.26 -4.76
N LYS A 32 -6.27 8.46 -3.48
CA LYS A 32 -7.37 7.76 -2.80
C LYS A 32 -8.43 8.75 -2.36
N ARG A 33 -9.67 8.26 -2.25
CA ARG A 33 -10.82 9.02 -1.78
C ARG A 33 -11.39 8.33 -0.55
N ARG A 34 -11.39 8.99 0.61
CA ARG A 34 -12.04 8.50 1.82
C ARG A 34 -13.30 9.29 2.11
N HIS A 35 -14.22 8.63 2.81
CA HIS A 35 -15.43 9.26 3.28
C HIS A 35 -15.14 10.01 4.59
N ILE A 36 -15.72 11.19 4.76
CA ILE A 36 -15.59 11.98 5.98
C ILE A 36 -16.83 11.70 6.84
N GLU A 37 -16.62 11.12 8.02
CA GLU A 37 -17.68 10.94 9.01
C GLU A 37 -17.68 12.14 9.96
N THR A 38 -18.82 12.80 10.08
CA THR A 38 -19.07 13.86 11.06
C THR A 38 -20.20 13.42 12.00
N GLU A 39 -20.37 14.11 13.13
CA GLU A 39 -21.35 13.77 14.18
C GLU A 39 -22.80 13.64 13.66
N ASP A 40 -23.15 14.34 12.57
CA ASP A 40 -24.45 14.29 11.89
C ASP A 40 -24.52 13.31 10.69
N GLY A 41 -23.46 12.52 10.45
CA GLY A 41 -23.39 11.53 9.38
C GLY A 41 -22.42 11.88 8.23
N PRO A 42 -22.59 11.27 7.04
CA PRO A 42 -21.78 11.50 5.84
C PRO A 42 -21.59 12.97 5.43
N ALA A 43 -20.47 13.60 5.76
CA ALA A 43 -20.24 15.02 5.46
C ALA A 43 -19.56 15.27 4.11
N GLY A 44 -18.97 14.23 3.48
CA GLY A 44 -18.38 14.35 2.14
C GLY A 44 -17.27 13.36 1.84
N TYR A 45 -16.50 13.64 0.80
CA TYR A 45 -15.34 12.86 0.37
C TYR A 45 -14.06 13.71 0.43
N GLU A 46 -13.00 13.16 1.01
CA GLU A 46 -11.66 13.75 1.00
C GLU A 46 -10.76 12.98 0.03
N GLU A 47 -10.12 13.70 -0.90
CA GLU A 47 -9.05 13.16 -1.73
C GLU A 47 -7.70 13.34 -1.04
N TYR A 48 -6.97 12.25 -0.87
CA TYR A 48 -5.63 12.26 -0.29
C TYR A 48 -4.66 11.43 -1.12
N ILE A 49 -3.37 11.80 -1.07
CA ILE A 49 -2.31 11.04 -1.72
C ILE A 49 -1.85 9.98 -0.73
N ASP A 50 -1.98 8.73 -1.14
CA ASP A 50 -1.45 7.57 -0.44
C ASP A 50 -0.16 7.09 -1.11
N TYR A 51 0.74 6.51 -0.30
CA TYR A 51 2.04 6.05 -0.74
C TYR A 51 2.12 4.55 -0.47
N LEU A 52 2.14 3.75 -1.54
CA LEU A 52 2.29 2.31 -1.43
C LEU A 52 3.76 1.92 -1.62
N PHE A 53 4.38 1.39 -0.57
CA PHE A 53 5.76 0.93 -0.64
C PHE A 53 5.83 -0.48 -1.24
N PRO A 54 6.86 -0.80 -2.03
CA PRO A 54 7.04 -2.13 -2.61
C PRO A 54 7.01 -3.26 -1.56
N GLU A 55 7.60 -3.07 -0.39
CA GLU A 55 7.59 -4.06 0.71
C GLU A 55 6.17 -4.34 1.26
N GLU A 56 5.27 -3.36 1.23
CA GLU A 56 3.90 -3.52 1.71
C GLU A 56 3.01 -4.33 0.76
N THR A 57 3.37 -4.39 -0.53
CA THR A 57 2.62 -5.14 -1.54
C THR A 57 2.56 -6.63 -1.21
N GLN A 58 3.66 -7.19 -0.69
CA GLN A 58 3.73 -8.60 -0.31
C GLN A 58 2.80 -8.93 0.87
N THR A 59 2.73 -8.03 1.86
CA THR A 59 1.83 -8.20 3.02
C THR A 59 0.35 -8.12 2.61
N THR A 60 0.03 -7.31 1.60
CA THR A 60 -1.34 -7.15 1.09
C THR A 60 -1.80 -8.40 0.33
N TYR A 61 -0.91 -8.99 -0.47
CA TYR A 61 -1.19 -10.23 -1.19
C TYR A 61 -1.55 -11.39 -0.23
N LEU A 62 -0.79 -11.57 0.85
CA LEU A 62 -1.05 -12.60 1.85
C LEU A 62 -2.43 -12.44 2.52
N LYS A 63 -2.79 -11.21 2.92
CA LYS A 63 -4.11 -10.92 3.52
C LYS A 63 -5.27 -11.28 2.58
N SER A 64 -5.11 -11.07 1.27
CA SER A 64 -6.14 -11.41 0.28
C SER A 64 -6.32 -12.94 0.15
N LEU A 65 -5.23 -13.71 0.19
CA LEU A 65 -5.28 -15.17 0.18
C LEU A 65 -5.91 -15.72 1.46
N GLU A 66 -5.59 -15.16 2.62
CA GLU A 66 -6.23 -15.53 3.89
C GLU A 66 -7.75 -15.28 3.85
N ALA A 67 -8.18 -14.15 3.28
CA ALA A 67 -9.60 -13.85 3.10
C ALA A 67 -10.29 -14.86 2.16
N ALA A 68 -9.65 -15.23 1.04
CA ALA A 68 -10.16 -16.24 0.13
C ALA A 68 -10.27 -17.63 0.80
N LEU A 69 -9.28 -18.02 1.61
CA LEU A 69 -9.33 -19.26 2.39
C LEU A 69 -10.48 -19.25 3.41
N LYS A 70 -10.69 -18.13 4.11
CA LYS A 70 -11.82 -17.98 5.04
C LYS A 70 -13.17 -18.09 4.32
N TRP A 71 -13.31 -17.46 3.16
CA TRP A 71 -14.52 -17.55 2.33
C TRP A 71 -14.82 -18.99 1.89
N LYS A 72 -13.79 -19.72 1.43
CA LYS A 72 -13.93 -21.14 1.07
C LYS A 72 -14.39 -21.99 2.25
N LYS A 73 -13.84 -21.77 3.46
CA LYS A 73 -14.25 -22.50 4.67
C LYS A 73 -15.69 -22.22 5.05
N GLN A 74 -16.14 -20.96 4.98
CA GLN A 74 -17.53 -20.59 5.27
C GLN A 74 -18.52 -21.27 4.32
N LYS A 75 -18.19 -21.34 3.03
CA LYS A 75 -18.99 -22.02 2.00
C LYS A 75 -19.19 -23.52 2.26
N ILE A 76 -18.17 -24.20 2.81
CA ILE A 76 -18.24 -25.64 3.12
C ILE A 76 -19.10 -25.86 4.38
N VAL A 77 -18.94 -25.03 5.40
CA VAL A 77 -19.75 -25.11 6.64
C VAL A 77 -21.23 -24.84 6.36
N SER A 78 -21.56 -23.97 5.41
CA SER A 78 -22.96 -23.67 5.03
C SER A 78 -23.63 -24.72 4.14
N ASP A 79 -22.91 -25.69 3.58
CA ASP A 79 -23.44 -26.72 2.67
C ASP A 79 -23.73 -28.06 3.40
N ASP A 80 -23.28 -28.20 4.66
CA ASP A 80 -23.44 -29.38 5.52
C ASP A 80 -24.56 -29.23 6.58
N ASP A 81 -25.33 -28.13 6.56
CA ASP A 81 -26.57 -27.88 7.34
C ASP A 81 -27.79 -27.79 6.40
#